data_AF-G7YP59-F1
#
_entry.id   AF-G7YP59-F1
#
_cell.length_a   1.000
_cell.length_b   1.000
_cell.length_c   1.000
_cell.angle_alpha   90.00
_cell.angle_beta   90.00
_cell.angle_gamma   90.00
#
_symmetry.space_group_name_H-M   'P 1'
#
loop_
_entity.id
_entity.type
_entity.pdbx_description
1 polymer ?
#
loop_
_entity_poly.entity_id
_entity_poly.type
_entity_poly.pdbx_seq_one_letter_code
_entity_poly.pdbx_strand_id
1 'polypeptide(L)'
;MVAQLACADCSRLFPTKIGLSQHRRQAHPTQHNADKLSRVKHSGARWSQQESQSLLRLANNLYPPSETQTALFARLQQYFPGRSAISIKTRLRVLNWQAQQDESSSGGPDQTIGQIAAYSSEADDYSVWFKQTVDCAVSLLESHADSSLASVDLLAFARGLQSGIMTPEQVLSLLDLHASRTFPHTWKTVSRRRRQLAHRMPVNRKQIRRANYAAIQTLYHQRRKDAASAVLDGSWKDLYKGNCGLPPDAEQYWKQVLSAPKHVDSRPSRVIVPSDWSLIEPITGEEVGRTVRSMGNSSPGLDKLTPRMLRRFNANVGQTILCRGNCGQPDSLVHILQSCWITHDARCARHNRVARELAKRLRRLGYTVFEELRAPTSTSFIKPDLIAVRERRATVIDVSIVSDGRGVTVWNEKKQKYGADEFSLAIISALRAIGCDVDFLVHQPMIISYRGICFPQSAKAVIGLGLSKVTVSDLCLLAIVGSLRTYDTFMRGTWR
;
A
#
# COMPACT_ATOMS: atom_id res chain seq x y z
N MET A 1 -46.61 -0.77 20.79
CA MET A 1 -46.48 -2.10 20.15
C MET A 1 -45.25 -2.10 19.26
N VAL A 2 -44.27 -2.97 19.52
CA VAL A 2 -43.08 -3.11 18.67
C VAL A 2 -43.44 -3.99 17.48
N ALA A 3 -43.27 -3.48 16.25
CA ALA A 3 -43.56 -4.26 15.04
C ALA A 3 -42.64 -5.50 14.97
N GLN A 4 -43.22 -6.69 15.03
CA GLN A 4 -42.50 -7.96 14.92
C GLN A 4 -42.48 -8.43 13.45
N LEU A 5 -41.35 -8.99 13.02
CA LEU A 5 -41.13 -9.49 11.67
C LEU A 5 -41.25 -11.01 11.66
N ALA A 6 -42.20 -11.55 10.89
CA ALA A 6 -42.39 -12.99 10.75
C ALA A 6 -41.39 -13.60 9.76
N CYS A 7 -40.92 -14.81 10.07
CA CYS A 7 -40.21 -15.64 9.11
C CYS A 7 -41.18 -16.20 8.07
N ALA A 8 -40.88 -15.99 6.78
CA ALA A 8 -41.71 -16.53 5.70
C ALA A 8 -41.71 -18.07 5.64
N ASP A 9 -40.70 -18.72 6.24
CA ASP A 9 -40.47 -20.16 6.12
C ASP A 9 -41.01 -20.94 7.35
N CYS A 10 -41.20 -20.30 8.51
CA CYS A 10 -41.74 -20.95 9.73
C CYS A 10 -42.56 -20.05 10.66
N SER A 11 -42.90 -18.84 10.22
CA SER A 11 -43.77 -17.88 10.92
C SER A 11 -43.29 -17.40 12.30
N ARG A 12 -42.07 -17.76 12.74
CA ARG A 12 -41.47 -17.23 13.97
C ARG A 12 -41.28 -15.72 13.89
N LEU A 13 -41.62 -15.04 14.97
CA LEU A 13 -41.62 -13.58 15.07
C LEU A 13 -40.29 -13.10 15.67
N PHE A 14 -39.69 -12.10 15.01
CA PHE A 14 -38.43 -11.51 15.43
C PHE A 14 -38.57 -10.00 15.59
N PRO A 15 -38.00 -9.41 16.65
CA PRO A 15 -38.05 -7.97 16.86
C PRO A 15 -37.15 -7.18 15.89
N THR A 16 -36.24 -7.85 15.16
CA THR A 16 -35.30 -7.18 14.25
C THR A 16 -35.09 -7.96 12.94
N LYS A 17 -34.81 -7.23 11.85
CA LYS A 17 -34.43 -7.83 10.55
C LYS A 17 -33.16 -8.67 10.64
N ILE A 18 -32.25 -8.32 11.55
CA ILE A 18 -31.01 -9.06 11.80
C ILE A 18 -31.32 -10.41 12.46
N GLY A 19 -32.18 -10.42 13.48
CA GLY A 19 -32.65 -11.65 14.13
C GLY A 19 -33.35 -12.58 13.14
N LEU A 20 -34.25 -12.03 12.33
CA LEU A 20 -34.92 -12.79 11.26
C LEU A 20 -33.91 -13.37 10.24
N SER A 21 -32.91 -12.59 9.82
CA SER A 21 -31.90 -13.06 8.87
C SER A 21 -30.98 -14.13 9.47
N GLN A 22 -30.61 -14.02 10.75
CA GLN A 22 -29.80 -15.04 11.43
C GLN A 22 -30.60 -16.32 11.61
N HIS A 23 -31.87 -16.21 12.00
CA HIS A 23 -32.76 -17.34 12.08
C HIS A 23 -32.93 -18.04 10.73
N ARG A 24 -33.22 -17.31 9.64
CA ARG A 24 -33.32 -17.91 8.29
C ARG A 24 -32.03 -18.61 7.88
N ARG A 25 -30.86 -18.06 8.23
CA ARG A 25 -29.55 -18.70 7.94
C ARG A 25 -29.36 -20.02 8.69
N GLN A 26 -29.87 -20.16 9.91
CA GLN A 26 -29.69 -21.34 10.75
C GLN A 26 -30.79 -22.39 10.56
N ALA A 27 -32.05 -21.97 10.52
CA ALA A 27 -33.21 -22.86 10.44
C ALA A 27 -33.66 -23.17 9.00
N HIS A 28 -33.39 -22.27 8.05
CA HIS A 28 -33.80 -22.39 6.64
C HIS A 28 -32.62 -22.16 5.68
N PRO A 29 -31.49 -22.87 5.85
CA PRO A 29 -30.27 -22.60 5.10
C PRO A 29 -30.47 -22.78 3.58
N THR A 30 -31.28 -23.75 3.17
CA THR A 30 -31.56 -24.03 1.75
C THR A 30 -32.30 -22.87 1.09
N GLN A 31 -33.42 -22.42 1.68
CA GLN A 31 -34.23 -21.31 1.19
C GLN A 31 -33.45 -19.98 1.26
N HIS A 32 -32.69 -19.76 2.33
CA HIS A 32 -31.83 -18.58 2.46
C HIS A 32 -30.75 -18.52 1.38
N ASN A 33 -30.13 -19.66 1.04
CA ASN A 33 -29.11 -19.72 0.00
C ASN A 33 -29.71 -19.57 -1.41
N ALA A 34 -30.89 -20.12 -1.67
CA ALA A 34 -31.60 -19.95 -2.95
C ALA A 34 -31.98 -18.47 -3.21
N ASP A 35 -32.53 -17.79 -2.21
CA ASP A 35 -32.86 -16.35 -2.25
C ASP A 35 -31.59 -15.47 -2.36
N LYS A 36 -30.44 -16.00 -1.93
CA LYS A 36 -29.15 -15.32 -2.10
C LYS A 36 -28.57 -15.53 -3.49
N LEU A 37 -28.69 -16.74 -4.06
CA LEU A 37 -28.24 -17.08 -5.41
C LEU A 37 -29.01 -16.29 -6.47
N SER A 38 -30.32 -16.09 -6.31
CA SER A 38 -31.13 -15.27 -7.23
C SER A 38 -30.71 -13.79 -7.26
N ARG A 39 -30.00 -13.31 -6.22
CA ARG A 39 -29.49 -11.92 -6.13
C ARG A 39 -28.07 -11.76 -6.67
N VAL A 40 -27.36 -12.85 -6.99
CA VAL A 40 -25.99 -12.81 -7.52
C VAL A 40 -26.05 -12.62 -9.04
N LYS A 41 -25.79 -11.41 -9.51
CA LYS A 41 -25.51 -11.17 -10.94
C LYS A 41 -24.19 -11.86 -11.31
N HIS A 42 -24.18 -12.63 -12.40
CA HIS A 42 -22.96 -13.19 -12.98
C HIS A 42 -22.02 -12.06 -13.42
N SER A 43 -20.81 -11.98 -12.86
CA SER A 43 -19.83 -10.99 -13.27
C SER A 43 -18.97 -11.54 -14.42
N GLY A 44 -19.22 -11.07 -15.64
CA GLY A 44 -18.44 -11.36 -16.84
C GLY A 44 -17.04 -10.72 -16.84
N ALA A 45 -16.27 -10.86 -15.75
CA ALA A 45 -15.06 -10.05 -15.51
C ALA A 45 -13.73 -10.80 -15.66
N ARG A 46 -13.72 -12.14 -15.78
CA ARG A 46 -12.47 -12.90 -15.93
C ARG A 46 -12.32 -13.47 -17.33
N TRP A 47 -11.19 -13.18 -17.98
CA TRP A 47 -10.77 -13.82 -19.22
C TRP A 47 -10.16 -15.19 -18.89
N SER A 48 -10.66 -16.25 -19.49
CA SER A 48 -10.05 -17.58 -19.42
C SER A 48 -8.79 -17.64 -20.28
N GLN A 49 -7.96 -18.66 -20.03
CA GLN A 49 -6.75 -18.90 -20.83
C GLN A 49 -7.11 -19.25 -22.28
N GLN A 50 -8.17 -20.04 -22.49
CA GLN A 50 -8.67 -20.41 -23.81
C GLN A 50 -9.26 -19.22 -24.57
N GLU A 51 -10.00 -18.34 -23.90
CA GLU A 51 -10.50 -17.09 -24.48
C GLU A 51 -9.33 -16.19 -24.92
N SER A 52 -8.27 -16.11 -24.11
CA SER A 52 -7.09 -15.28 -24.39
C SER A 52 -6.28 -15.80 -25.58
N GLN A 53 -6.13 -17.13 -25.70
CA GLN A 53 -5.47 -17.77 -26.85
C GLN A 53 -6.30 -17.65 -28.13
N SER A 54 -7.63 -17.75 -28.02
CA SER A 54 -8.53 -17.56 -29.16
C SER A 54 -8.53 -16.10 -29.64
N LEU A 55 -8.43 -15.15 -28.71
CA LEU A 55 -8.34 -13.73 -29.02
C LEU A 55 -7.06 -13.39 -29.82
N LEU A 56 -5.90 -13.92 -29.43
CA LEU A 56 -4.64 -13.70 -30.14
C LEU A 56 -4.67 -14.30 -31.55
N ARG A 57 -5.19 -15.52 -31.70
CA ARG A 57 -5.32 -16.17 -33.02
C ARG A 57 -6.22 -15.36 -33.95
N LEU A 58 -7.38 -14.90 -33.46
CA LEU A 58 -8.30 -14.09 -34.24
C LEU A 58 -7.72 -12.70 -34.57
N ALA A 59 -7.00 -12.07 -33.65
CA ALA A 59 -6.35 -10.79 -33.90
C ALA A 59 -5.27 -10.87 -34.99
N ASN A 60 -4.48 -11.95 -35.02
CA ASN A 60 -3.49 -12.19 -36.08
C ASN A 60 -4.15 -12.50 -37.44
N ASN A 61 -5.23 -13.28 -37.45
CA ASN A 61 -5.88 -13.71 -38.70
C ASN A 61 -6.75 -12.61 -39.34
N LEU A 62 -7.30 -11.68 -38.54
CA LEU A 62 -8.27 -10.69 -39.00
C LEU A 62 -7.67 -9.30 -39.25
N TYR A 63 -6.36 -9.11 -39.08
CA TYR A 63 -5.73 -7.80 -39.26
C TYR A 63 -5.22 -7.62 -40.70
N PRO A 64 -5.84 -6.76 -41.53
CA PRO A 64 -5.32 -6.42 -42.85
C PRO A 64 -4.36 -5.21 -42.77
N PRO A 65 -3.46 -5.01 -43.76
CA PRO A 65 -2.52 -3.88 -43.78
C PRO A 65 -3.17 -2.49 -43.86
N SER A 66 -4.44 -2.37 -44.23
CA SER A 66 -5.12 -1.10 -44.53
C SER A 66 -6.26 -0.73 -43.57
N GLU A 67 -6.47 -1.45 -42.46
CA GLU A 67 -7.62 -1.25 -41.57
C GLU A 67 -7.25 -0.57 -40.24
N THR A 68 -8.11 0.33 -39.74
CA THR A 68 -7.89 0.98 -38.44
C THR A 68 -8.11 0.00 -37.29
N GLN A 69 -7.29 0.09 -36.22
CA GLN A 69 -7.42 -0.77 -35.02
C GLN A 69 -8.84 -0.76 -34.40
N THR A 70 -9.60 0.32 -34.59
CA THR A 70 -10.98 0.44 -34.11
C THR A 70 -11.93 -0.53 -34.83
N ALA A 71 -11.76 -0.71 -36.15
CA ALA A 71 -12.55 -1.65 -36.93
C ALA A 71 -12.23 -3.11 -36.57
N LEU A 72 -10.95 -3.42 -36.29
CA LEU A 72 -10.53 -4.72 -35.78
C LEU A 72 -11.23 -5.08 -34.46
N PHE A 73 -11.28 -4.17 -33.49
CA PHE A 73 -11.93 -4.43 -32.20
C PHE A 73 -13.45 -4.65 -32.32
N ALA A 74 -14.10 -3.96 -33.26
CA ALA A 74 -15.52 -4.15 -33.56
C ALA A 74 -15.80 -5.54 -34.16
N ARG A 75 -14.93 -6.03 -35.06
CA ARG A 75 -15.05 -7.38 -35.63
C ARG A 75 -14.77 -8.46 -34.57
N LEU A 76 -13.75 -8.27 -33.74
CA LEU A 76 -13.44 -9.20 -32.64
C LEU A 76 -14.57 -9.30 -31.61
N GLN A 77 -15.34 -8.22 -31.39
CA GLN A 77 -16.49 -8.24 -30.49
C GLN A 77 -17.58 -9.25 -30.92
N GLN A 78 -17.71 -9.54 -32.22
CA GLN A 78 -18.68 -10.51 -32.73
C GLN A 78 -18.35 -11.95 -32.30
N TYR A 79 -17.08 -12.25 -32.02
CA TYR A 79 -16.61 -13.58 -31.61
C TYR A 79 -16.61 -13.79 -30.09
N PHE A 80 -16.81 -12.74 -29.29
CA PHE A 80 -16.79 -12.80 -27.82
C PHE A 80 -18.08 -12.22 -27.22
N PRO A 81 -19.20 -12.97 -27.23
CA PRO A 81 -20.47 -12.49 -26.67
C PRO A 81 -20.32 -12.11 -25.19
N GLY A 82 -20.73 -10.88 -24.86
CA GLY A 82 -20.60 -10.32 -23.50
C GLY A 82 -19.30 -9.56 -23.21
N ARG A 83 -18.39 -9.42 -24.18
CA ARG A 83 -17.19 -8.58 -24.07
C ARG A 83 -17.34 -7.32 -24.93
N SER A 84 -17.07 -6.15 -24.36
CA SER A 84 -17.06 -4.89 -25.13
C SER A 84 -15.76 -4.74 -25.93
N ALA A 85 -15.79 -3.97 -27.03
CA ALA A 85 -14.59 -3.60 -27.79
C ALA A 85 -13.47 -2.98 -26.91
N ILE A 86 -13.85 -2.22 -25.87
CA ILE A 86 -12.90 -1.67 -24.88
C ILE A 86 -12.25 -2.79 -24.08
N SER A 87 -13.03 -3.77 -23.61
CA SER A 87 -12.49 -4.95 -22.90
C SER A 87 -11.54 -5.76 -23.77
N ILE A 88 -11.80 -5.86 -25.07
CA ILE A 88 -10.95 -6.57 -26.04
C ILE A 88 -9.64 -5.80 -26.25
N LYS A 89 -9.71 -4.49 -26.47
CA LYS A 89 -8.54 -3.60 -26.59
C LYS A 89 -7.64 -3.69 -25.35
N THR A 90 -8.22 -3.58 -24.15
CA THR A 90 -7.46 -3.68 -22.89
C THR A 90 -6.80 -5.05 -22.75
N ARG A 91 -7.48 -6.12 -23.16
CA ARG A 91 -6.92 -7.48 -23.08
C ARG A 91 -5.78 -7.70 -24.08
N LEU A 92 -5.91 -7.24 -25.33
CA LEU A 92 -4.84 -7.32 -26.33
C LEU A 92 -3.59 -6.54 -25.90
N ARG A 93 -3.76 -5.39 -25.25
CA ARG A 93 -2.63 -4.65 -24.65
C ARG A 93 -1.94 -5.44 -23.54
N VAL A 94 -2.69 -6.13 -22.68
CA VAL A 94 -2.13 -7.01 -21.62
C VAL A 94 -1.39 -8.22 -22.21
N LEU A 95 -1.78 -8.66 -23.41
CA LEU A 95 -1.13 -9.75 -24.14
C LEU A 95 0.04 -9.29 -25.03
N ASN A 96 0.41 -7.99 -24.99
CA ASN A 96 1.47 -7.39 -25.80
C ASN A 96 1.35 -7.63 -27.31
N TRP A 97 0.12 -7.68 -27.83
CA TRP A 97 -0.11 -7.87 -29.26
C TRP A 97 0.29 -6.62 -30.07
N GLN A 98 1.11 -6.79 -31.11
CA GLN A 98 1.57 -5.75 -32.03
C GLN A 98 1.19 -6.11 -33.47
N ALA A 99 0.78 -5.12 -34.25
CA ALA A 99 0.55 -5.27 -35.69
C ALA A 99 1.90 -5.28 -36.41
N GLN A 100 2.19 -6.31 -37.21
CA GLN A 100 3.37 -6.32 -38.08
C GLN A 100 3.28 -5.14 -39.05
N GLN A 101 4.26 -4.25 -39.04
CA GLN A 101 4.52 -3.31 -40.12
C GLN A 101 5.70 -3.85 -40.92
N ASP A 102 5.50 -4.12 -42.20
CA ASP A 102 6.58 -4.41 -43.13
C ASP A 102 7.32 -3.12 -43.51
N GLU A 103 8.64 -3.21 -43.48
CA GLU A 103 9.56 -2.25 -44.10
C GLU A 103 9.33 -2.22 -45.62
N SER A 104 9.09 -1.05 -46.21
CA SER A 104 9.69 -0.55 -47.47
C SER A 104 8.96 0.66 -48.07
N SER A 105 9.78 1.58 -48.62
CA SER A 105 9.46 2.76 -49.46
C SER A 105 9.04 4.03 -48.71
N SER A 106 9.93 5.00 -48.46
CA SER A 106 10.70 5.89 -49.36
C SER A 106 9.89 7.09 -49.89
N GLY A 107 10.35 8.28 -49.51
CA GLY A 107 9.80 9.59 -49.90
C GLY A 107 10.14 10.69 -48.88
N GLY A 108 11.38 11.19 -48.89
CA GLY A 108 11.77 12.43 -48.18
C GLY A 108 11.50 13.68 -49.05
N PRO A 109 12.21 14.79 -48.84
CA PRO A 109 12.41 15.56 -47.60
C PRO A 109 12.05 17.06 -47.79
N ASP A 110 11.77 17.80 -46.72
CA ASP A 110 12.20 19.22 -46.56
C ASP A 110 11.89 19.71 -45.14
N GLN A 111 12.92 19.82 -44.29
CA GLN A 111 13.64 21.07 -43.99
C GLN A 111 12.85 22.09 -43.18
N THR A 112 12.90 21.93 -41.85
CA THR A 112 13.26 23.05 -40.96
C THR A 112 13.91 22.53 -39.68
N ILE A 113 15.05 21.86 -39.82
CA ILE A 113 16.05 21.78 -38.74
C ILE A 113 17.04 22.91 -39.04
N GLY A 114 16.71 24.09 -38.53
CA GLY A 114 17.63 25.21 -38.46
C GLY A 114 18.42 25.10 -37.17
N GLN A 115 19.71 24.81 -37.31
CA GLN A 115 20.79 25.12 -36.36
C GLN A 115 20.88 24.25 -35.10
N ILE A 116 21.24 22.98 -35.30
CA ILE A 116 22.21 22.33 -34.41
C ILE A 116 23.57 22.93 -34.77
N ALA A 117 23.92 24.01 -34.09
CA ALA A 117 25.30 24.46 -34.02
C ALA A 117 25.96 23.72 -32.84
N ALA A 118 26.98 22.92 -33.15
CA ALA A 118 27.99 22.40 -32.24
C ALA A 118 27.48 21.62 -31.00
N TYR A 119 26.88 20.45 -31.23
CA TYR A 119 26.76 19.41 -30.19
C TYR A 119 28.11 18.70 -30.00
N SER A 120 29.13 19.45 -29.57
CA SER A 120 30.46 18.92 -29.27
C SER A 120 31.03 19.42 -27.94
N SER A 121 30.23 20.01 -27.04
CA SER A 121 30.66 20.41 -25.68
C SER A 121 29.89 19.80 -24.50
N GLU A 122 28.74 19.13 -24.70
CA GLU A 122 27.89 18.74 -23.56
C GLU A 122 28.53 17.74 -22.59
N ALA A 123 29.45 16.89 -23.07
CA ALA A 123 30.20 15.98 -22.22
C ALA A 123 31.22 16.72 -21.35
N ASP A 124 31.85 17.77 -21.89
CA ASP A 124 32.77 18.63 -21.16
C ASP A 124 32.00 19.49 -20.15
N ASP A 125 30.85 20.05 -20.53
CA ASP A 125 30.01 20.88 -19.65
C ASP A 125 29.47 20.10 -18.44
N TYR A 126 29.04 18.84 -18.63
CA TYR A 126 28.60 17.99 -17.51
C TYR A 126 29.75 17.62 -16.57
N SER A 127 30.94 17.35 -17.10
CA SER A 127 32.11 16.99 -16.29
C SER A 127 32.61 18.16 -15.42
N VAL A 128 32.59 19.37 -16.00
CA VAL A 128 32.92 20.62 -15.30
C VAL A 128 31.89 20.90 -14.22
N TRP A 129 30.60 20.78 -14.54
CA TRP A 129 29.50 20.93 -13.59
C TRP A 129 29.60 19.96 -12.41
N PHE A 130 29.82 18.68 -12.71
CA PHE A 130 29.89 17.62 -11.70
C PHE A 130 31.05 17.89 -10.73
N LYS A 131 32.22 18.27 -11.27
CA LYS A 131 33.40 18.60 -10.47
C LYS A 131 33.16 19.83 -9.58
N GLN A 132 32.66 20.93 -10.14
CA GLN A 132 32.39 22.15 -9.39
C GLN A 132 31.36 21.92 -8.27
N THR A 133 30.29 21.16 -8.54
CA THR A 133 29.26 20.84 -7.55
C THR A 133 29.83 20.05 -6.38
N VAL A 134 30.70 19.08 -6.65
CA VAL A 134 31.36 18.27 -5.62
C VAL A 134 32.34 19.10 -4.80
N ASP A 135 33.15 19.93 -5.46
CA ASP A 135 34.12 20.80 -4.79
C ASP A 135 33.42 21.81 -3.86
N CYS A 136 32.32 22.42 -4.31
CA CYS A 136 31.48 23.29 -3.48
C CYS A 136 30.85 22.53 -2.29
N ALA A 137 30.35 21.31 -2.51
CA ALA A 137 29.77 20.49 -1.44
C ALA A 137 30.81 20.14 -0.36
N VAL A 138 32.04 19.80 -0.76
CA VAL A 138 33.16 19.55 0.17
C VAL A 138 33.48 20.81 0.97
N SER A 139 33.65 21.96 0.30
CA SER A 139 33.94 23.24 0.97
C SER A 139 32.86 23.65 1.98
N LEU A 140 31.58 23.47 1.63
CA LEU A 140 30.46 23.76 2.52
C LEU A 140 30.42 22.83 3.74
N LEU A 141 30.63 21.52 3.53
CA LEU A 141 30.62 20.53 4.61
C LEU A 141 31.84 20.63 5.53
N GLU A 142 32.98 21.12 5.03
CA GLU A 142 34.17 21.43 5.83
C GLU A 142 33.99 22.68 6.68
N SER A 143 33.36 23.72 6.11
CA SER A 143 33.14 24.99 6.82
C SER A 143 32.02 24.93 7.85
N HIS A 144 31.07 23.99 7.71
CA HIS A 144 29.87 23.90 8.56
C HIS A 144 29.61 22.45 9.01
N ALA A 145 30.28 22.04 10.09
CA ALA A 145 30.02 20.75 10.72
C ALA A 145 28.73 20.78 11.57
N ASP A 146 27.72 20.01 11.18
CA ASP A 146 26.46 19.87 11.91
C ASP A 146 26.22 18.40 12.32
N SER A 147 26.28 18.17 13.64
CA SER A 147 26.04 16.85 14.23
C SER A 147 24.62 16.32 13.99
N SER A 148 23.63 17.20 13.84
CA SER A 148 22.23 16.81 13.63
C SER A 148 21.97 16.26 12.22
N LEU A 149 22.78 16.69 11.25
CA LEU A 149 22.75 16.24 9.87
C LEU A 149 23.75 15.12 9.60
N ALA A 150 24.47 14.64 10.62
CA ALA A 150 25.59 13.72 10.47
C ALA A 150 26.52 14.14 9.31
N SER A 151 26.88 15.44 9.28
CA SER A 151 27.60 16.07 8.16
C SER A 151 28.96 15.43 7.86
N VAL A 152 29.53 14.72 8.84
CA VAL A 152 30.77 13.92 8.70
C VAL A 152 30.60 12.79 7.67
N ASP A 153 29.45 12.11 7.68
CA ASP A 153 29.16 11.04 6.71
C ASP A 153 28.99 11.62 5.30
N LEU A 154 28.29 12.76 5.19
CA LEU A 154 28.11 13.48 3.92
C LEU A 154 29.44 13.97 3.36
N LEU A 155 30.34 14.47 4.21
CA LEU A 155 31.68 14.89 3.81
C LEU A 155 32.51 13.71 3.31
N ALA A 156 32.40 12.55 3.97
CA ALA A 156 33.06 11.33 3.53
C ALA A 156 32.57 10.87 2.15
N PHE A 157 31.26 10.98 1.88
CA PHE A 157 30.70 10.66 0.57
C PHE A 157 31.18 11.64 -0.52
N ALA A 158 31.15 12.94 -0.23
CA ALA A 158 31.59 13.98 -1.17
C ALA A 158 33.09 13.83 -1.50
N ARG A 159 33.94 13.59 -0.50
CA ARG A 159 35.37 13.31 -0.71
C ARG A 159 35.62 12.01 -1.47
N GLY A 160 34.83 10.96 -1.18
CA GLY A 160 34.90 9.69 -1.91
C GLY A 160 34.53 9.83 -3.39
N LEU A 161 33.60 10.72 -3.70
CA LEU A 161 33.23 11.08 -5.08
C LEU A 161 34.33 11.94 -5.75
N GLN A 162 34.89 12.91 -5.02
CA GLN A 162 35.96 13.81 -5.48
C GLN A 162 37.25 13.05 -5.81
N SER A 163 37.61 12.05 -4.99
CA SER A 163 38.79 11.22 -5.18
C SER A 163 38.58 10.05 -6.14
N GLY A 164 37.36 9.87 -6.68
CA GLY A 164 37.01 8.75 -7.56
C GLY A 164 37.03 7.36 -6.91
N ILE A 165 37.08 7.29 -5.57
CA ILE A 165 37.06 6.02 -4.82
C ILE A 165 35.66 5.40 -4.84
N MET A 166 34.63 6.25 -4.86
CA MET A 166 33.23 5.84 -4.86
C MET A 166 32.57 6.26 -6.17
N THR A 167 31.78 5.35 -6.73
CA THR A 167 30.97 5.63 -7.92
C THR A 167 29.72 6.45 -7.56
N PRO A 168 29.17 7.26 -8.48
CA PRO A 168 27.95 8.02 -8.26
C PRO A 168 26.76 7.16 -7.76
N GLU A 169 26.62 5.93 -8.26
CA GLU A 169 25.56 5.01 -7.88
C GLU A 169 25.69 4.51 -6.43
N GLN A 170 26.93 4.30 -5.98
CA GLN A 170 27.23 3.94 -4.59
C GLN A 170 26.94 5.11 -3.65
N VAL A 171 27.37 6.31 -4.03
CA VAL A 171 27.09 7.53 -3.24
C VAL A 171 25.60 7.81 -3.17
N LEU A 172 24.85 7.64 -4.27
CA LEU A 172 23.39 7.77 -4.27
C LEU A 172 22.72 6.81 -3.28
N SER A 173 23.13 5.54 -3.29
CA SER A 173 22.62 4.53 -2.36
C SER A 173 22.93 4.86 -0.89
N LEU A 174 24.09 5.47 -0.62
CA LEU A 174 24.50 5.91 0.70
C LEU A 174 23.78 7.18 1.14
N LEU A 175 23.51 8.11 0.21
CA LEU A 175 22.70 9.30 0.45
C LEU A 175 21.25 8.93 0.79
N ASP A 176 20.66 7.94 0.11
CA ASP A 176 19.32 7.43 0.44
C ASP A 176 19.27 6.79 1.84
N LEU A 177 20.31 6.04 2.19
CA LEU A 177 20.44 5.43 3.52
C LEU A 177 20.63 6.50 4.60
N HIS A 178 21.47 7.51 4.33
CA HIS A 178 21.69 8.65 5.21
C HIS A 178 20.39 9.44 5.40
N ALA A 179 19.71 9.84 4.32
CA ALA A 179 18.44 10.56 4.39
C ALA A 179 17.37 9.79 5.18
N SER A 180 17.32 8.46 5.03
CA SER A 180 16.41 7.60 5.79
C SER A 180 16.70 7.56 7.30
N ARG A 181 17.97 7.74 7.68
CA ARG A 181 18.42 7.78 9.09
C ARG A 181 18.23 9.17 9.69
N THR A 182 18.66 10.21 8.98
CA THR A 182 18.68 11.60 9.42
C THR A 182 17.28 12.24 9.38
N PHE A 183 16.48 11.91 8.36
CA PHE A 183 15.12 12.41 8.17
C PHE A 183 14.10 11.26 8.14
N PRO A 184 13.85 10.61 9.29
CA PRO A 184 12.87 9.55 9.36
C PRO A 184 11.50 10.10 8.93
N HIS A 185 10.82 9.41 8.00
CA HIS A 185 9.52 9.82 7.49
C HIS A 185 8.49 9.92 8.64
N THR A 186 8.32 11.12 9.18
CA THR A 186 7.37 11.44 10.27
C THR A 186 5.99 11.80 9.75
N TRP A 187 5.80 11.81 8.42
CA TRP A 187 4.55 12.25 7.82
C TRP A 187 3.42 11.27 8.13
N LYS A 188 2.57 11.67 9.07
CA LYS A 188 1.30 11.02 9.37
C LYS A 188 0.23 11.74 8.57
N THR A 189 -0.28 11.12 7.51
CA THR A 189 -1.59 11.49 7.01
C THR A 189 -2.57 11.33 8.17
N VAL A 190 -3.05 12.45 8.71
CA VAL A 190 -4.23 12.42 9.55
C VAL A 190 -5.35 11.95 8.64
N SER A 191 -5.59 10.64 8.64
CA SER A 191 -6.83 10.05 8.18
C SER A 191 -7.92 10.69 9.01
N ARG A 192 -8.40 11.86 8.57
CA ARG A 192 -9.77 12.25 8.84
C ARG A 192 -10.55 11.12 8.22
N ARG A 193 -10.88 10.09 9.02
CA ARG A 193 -12.01 9.23 8.73
C ARG A 193 -13.15 10.20 8.53
N ARG A 194 -13.42 10.54 7.27
CA ARG A 194 -14.69 11.10 6.86
C ARG A 194 -15.64 10.01 7.32
N ARG A 195 -16.30 10.22 8.45
CA ARG A 195 -17.43 9.39 8.83
C ARG A 195 -18.41 9.64 7.69
N GLN A 196 -18.32 8.82 6.64
CA GLN A 196 -19.47 8.57 5.81
C GLN A 196 -20.46 7.98 6.81
N LEU A 197 -21.31 8.87 7.34
CA LEU A 197 -22.53 8.50 8.01
C LEU A 197 -23.27 7.69 6.97
N ALA A 198 -23.03 6.38 7.01
CA ALA A 198 -23.73 5.42 6.21
C ALA A 198 -25.21 5.76 6.41
N HIS A 199 -25.87 6.07 5.29
CA HIS A 199 -27.31 6.10 5.20
C HIS A 199 -27.90 5.03 6.11
N ARG A 200 -28.69 5.47 7.10
CA ARG A 200 -29.82 4.78 7.76
C ARG A 200 -29.81 5.02 9.27
N MET A 201 -30.57 6.02 9.71
CA MET A 201 -31.70 5.89 10.65
C MET A 201 -32.57 7.15 10.52
N PRO A 202 -33.90 7.10 10.75
CA PRO A 202 -34.71 8.31 10.90
C PRO A 202 -34.21 9.04 12.15
N VAL A 203 -33.50 10.14 11.95
CA VAL A 203 -32.89 10.90 13.05
C VAL A 203 -33.98 11.72 13.73
N ASN A 204 -34.14 11.60 15.05
CA ASN A 204 -35.11 12.38 15.81
C ASN A 204 -34.82 13.89 15.63
N ARG A 205 -35.84 14.76 15.45
CA ARG A 205 -35.67 16.23 15.28
C ARG A 205 -34.71 16.83 16.31
N LYS A 206 -34.73 16.33 17.56
CA LYS A 206 -33.83 16.79 18.64
C LYS A 206 -32.36 16.41 18.39
N GLN A 207 -32.10 15.25 17.81
CA GLN A 207 -30.75 14.78 17.46
C GLN A 207 -30.19 15.56 16.25
N ILE A 208 -31.02 15.85 15.24
CA ILE A 208 -30.63 16.69 14.09
C ILE A 208 -30.20 18.08 14.56
N ARG A 209 -31.00 18.73 15.43
CA ARG A 209 -30.65 20.03 16.01
C ARG A 209 -29.32 20.00 16.75
N ARG A 210 -29.06 18.97 17.57
CA ARG A 210 -27.78 18.79 18.29
C ARG A 210 -26.60 18.60 17.34
N ALA A 211 -26.77 17.83 16.27
CA ALA A 211 -25.71 17.59 15.28
C ALA A 211 -25.37 18.85 14.48
N ASN A 212 -26.38 19.59 14.00
CA ASN A 212 -26.18 20.87 13.32
C ASN A 212 -25.55 21.91 14.24
N TYR A 213 -26.01 22.00 15.50
CA TYR A 213 -25.41 22.89 16.49
C TYR A 213 -23.93 22.56 16.73
N ALA A 214 -23.58 21.28 16.91
CA ALA A 214 -22.19 20.87 17.07
C ALA A 214 -21.34 21.17 15.81
N ALA A 215 -21.91 20.96 14.61
CA ALA A 215 -21.24 21.22 13.35
C ALA A 215 -20.97 22.72 13.14
N ILE A 216 -21.95 23.59 13.40
CA ILE A 216 -21.79 25.04 13.25
C ILE A 216 -20.86 25.62 14.32
N GLN A 217 -20.90 25.11 15.56
CA GLN A 217 -19.95 25.49 16.62
C GLN A 217 -18.51 25.11 16.23
N THR A 218 -18.33 23.90 15.70
CA THR A 218 -17.02 23.47 15.19
C THR A 218 -16.55 24.36 14.04
N LEU A 219 -17.44 24.69 13.10
CA LEU A 219 -17.13 25.56 11.96
C LEU A 219 -16.80 26.98 12.43
N TYR A 220 -17.53 27.52 13.42
CA TYR A 220 -17.27 28.84 14.00
C TYR A 220 -15.89 28.93 14.67
N HIS A 221 -15.50 27.92 15.44
CA HIS A 221 -14.18 27.87 16.07
C HIS A 221 -13.04 27.72 15.05
N GLN A 222 -13.26 27.03 13.93
CA GLN A 222 -12.24 26.84 12.90
C GLN A 222 -12.17 28.01 11.91
N ARG A 223 -13.34 28.52 11.47
CA ARG A 223 -13.52 29.48 10.37
C ARG A 223 -14.81 30.30 10.55
N ARG A 224 -14.70 31.43 11.24
CA ARG A 224 -15.85 32.30 11.56
C ARG A 224 -16.61 32.81 10.33
N LYS A 225 -15.92 33.14 9.23
CA LYS A 225 -16.54 33.65 7.99
C LYS A 225 -17.42 32.59 7.33
N ASP A 226 -16.91 31.38 7.17
CA ASP A 226 -17.64 30.26 6.57
C ASP A 226 -18.86 29.87 7.42
N ALA A 227 -18.74 29.95 8.75
CA ALA A 227 -19.88 29.75 9.66
C ALA A 227 -20.95 30.84 9.50
N ALA A 228 -20.56 32.11 9.34
CA ALA A 228 -21.48 33.21 9.08
C ALA A 228 -22.21 33.01 7.74
N SER A 229 -21.48 32.69 6.66
CA SER A 229 -22.07 32.41 5.36
C SER A 229 -23.06 31.24 5.42
N ALA A 230 -22.69 30.14 6.08
CA ALA A 230 -23.56 28.97 6.23
C ALA A 230 -24.86 29.25 7.01
N VAL A 231 -24.83 30.24 7.91
CA VAL A 231 -26.03 30.69 8.63
C VAL A 231 -26.90 31.57 7.73
N LEU A 232 -26.29 32.50 7.00
CA LEU A 232 -26.97 33.45 6.11
C LEU A 232 -27.62 32.77 4.90
N ASP A 233 -26.93 31.82 4.28
CA ASP A 233 -27.43 31.07 3.12
C ASP A 233 -28.39 29.92 3.48
N GLY A 234 -28.58 29.66 4.78
CA GLY A 234 -29.46 28.63 5.31
C GLY A 234 -28.93 27.19 5.18
N SER A 235 -27.73 26.99 4.63
CA SER A 235 -27.11 25.67 4.43
C SER A 235 -26.78 24.96 5.76
N TRP A 236 -26.67 25.71 6.86
CA TRP A 236 -26.44 25.16 8.21
C TRP A 236 -27.47 24.11 8.64
N LYS A 237 -28.70 24.18 8.12
CA LYS A 237 -29.80 23.24 8.42
C LYS A 237 -29.48 21.81 7.95
N ASP A 238 -28.59 21.68 6.98
CA ASP A 238 -28.25 20.41 6.33
C ASP A 238 -26.83 19.92 6.63
N LEU A 239 -26.07 20.60 7.49
CA LEU A 239 -24.69 20.21 7.85
C LEU A 239 -24.58 18.80 8.45
N TYR A 240 -25.61 18.34 9.18
CA TYR A 240 -25.67 16.97 9.70
C TYR A 240 -25.65 15.89 8.61
N LYS A 241 -26.04 16.23 7.37
CA LYS A 241 -26.01 15.32 6.21
C LYS A 241 -24.59 15.08 5.71
N GLY A 242 -23.59 15.80 6.23
CA GLY A 242 -22.21 15.79 5.73
C GLY A 242 -22.11 16.54 4.40
N ASN A 243 -20.94 16.49 3.75
CA ASN A 243 -20.70 17.15 2.47
C ASN A 243 -21.90 16.98 1.54
N CYS A 244 -22.51 18.11 1.19
CA CYS A 244 -23.48 18.24 0.11
C CYS A 244 -22.93 17.48 -1.11
N GLY A 245 -23.79 16.75 -1.82
CA GLY A 245 -23.40 16.19 -3.12
C GLY A 245 -22.77 17.29 -3.99
N LEU A 246 -21.92 16.88 -4.93
CA LEU A 246 -21.47 17.79 -5.98
C LEU A 246 -22.70 18.45 -6.61
N PRO A 247 -22.62 19.74 -7.02
CA PRO A 247 -23.70 20.39 -7.75
C PRO A 247 -24.22 19.47 -8.87
N PRO A 248 -25.53 19.44 -9.16
CA PRO A 248 -26.11 18.53 -10.15
C PRO A 248 -25.36 18.54 -11.50
N ASP A 249 -24.86 19.71 -11.89
CA ASP A 249 -24.20 19.93 -13.18
C ASP A 249 -22.67 19.82 -13.11
N ALA A 250 -22.10 19.43 -11.97
CA ALA A 250 -20.65 19.40 -11.79
C ALA A 250 -19.96 18.44 -12.78
N GLU A 251 -20.57 17.30 -13.08
CA GLU A 251 -20.04 16.35 -14.05
C GLU A 251 -20.04 16.94 -15.47
N GLN A 252 -21.13 17.63 -15.86
CA GLN A 252 -21.23 18.31 -17.16
C GLN A 252 -20.21 19.44 -17.28
N TYR A 253 -20.04 20.26 -16.23
CA TYR A 253 -19.06 21.34 -16.19
C TYR A 253 -17.63 20.80 -16.42
N TRP A 254 -17.21 19.80 -15.64
CA TRP A 254 -15.85 19.25 -15.77
C TRP A 254 -15.64 18.52 -17.10
N LYS A 255 -16.67 17.85 -17.62
CA LYS A 255 -16.61 17.22 -18.95
C LYS A 255 -16.43 18.28 -20.03
N GLN A 256 -17.09 19.43 -19.94
CA GLN A 256 -16.91 20.53 -20.88
C GLN A 256 -15.50 21.11 -20.80
N VAL A 257 -14.99 21.37 -19.59
CA VAL A 257 -13.63 21.93 -19.39
C VAL A 257 -12.55 20.98 -19.89
N LEU A 258 -12.64 19.69 -19.57
CA LEU A 258 -11.61 18.70 -19.89
C LEU A 258 -11.68 18.18 -21.33
N SER A 259 -12.84 18.28 -21.98
CA SER A 259 -13.01 17.91 -23.40
C SER A 259 -12.85 19.09 -24.34
N ALA A 260 -12.59 20.30 -23.82
CA ALA A 260 -12.35 21.47 -24.64
C ALA A 260 -11.08 21.27 -25.50
N PRO A 261 -11.07 21.75 -26.76
CA PRO A 261 -9.88 21.72 -27.60
C PRO A 261 -8.69 22.36 -26.90
N LYS A 262 -7.50 21.78 -27.08
CA LYS A 262 -6.26 22.33 -26.54
C LYS A 262 -6.08 23.76 -27.08
N HIS A 263 -6.14 24.76 -26.19
CA HIS A 263 -5.82 26.13 -26.56
C HIS A 263 -4.38 26.15 -27.07
N VAL A 264 -4.16 26.66 -28.28
CA VAL A 264 -2.81 26.83 -28.83
C VAL A 264 -2.10 27.85 -27.95
N ASP A 265 -0.96 27.46 -27.39
CA ASP A 265 -0.18 28.34 -26.55
C ASP A 265 0.46 29.42 -27.44
N SER A 266 -0.11 30.63 -27.41
CA SER A 266 0.36 31.78 -28.18
C SER A 266 1.43 32.59 -27.45
N ARG A 267 1.95 32.09 -26.32
CA ARG A 267 3.04 32.76 -25.59
C ARG A 267 4.32 32.67 -26.43
N PRO A 268 5.11 33.74 -26.52
CA PRO A 268 6.38 33.71 -27.24
C PRO A 268 7.28 32.65 -26.64
N SER A 269 7.95 31.87 -27.50
CA SER A 269 9.01 30.95 -27.08
C SER A 269 10.06 31.75 -26.32
N ARG A 270 10.38 31.32 -25.10
CA ARG A 270 11.42 31.97 -24.30
C ARG A 270 12.73 31.94 -25.06
N VAL A 271 13.38 33.10 -25.18
CA VAL A 271 14.76 33.21 -25.67
C VAL A 271 15.63 32.35 -24.76
N ILE A 272 16.41 31.45 -25.36
CA ILE A 272 17.42 30.68 -24.62
C ILE A 272 18.49 31.66 -24.20
N VAL A 273 18.50 32.00 -22.91
CA VAL A 273 19.51 32.85 -22.29
C VAL A 273 20.80 32.01 -22.16
N PRO A 274 22.00 32.60 -22.27
CA PRO A 274 23.24 31.89 -21.97
C PRO A 274 23.16 31.17 -20.62
N SER A 275 23.77 29.98 -20.54
CA SER A 275 23.79 29.17 -19.33
C SER A 275 24.45 29.94 -18.19
N ASP A 276 23.63 30.44 -17.27
CA ASP A 276 24.10 31.03 -16.02
C ASP A 276 24.22 29.93 -14.96
N TRP A 277 25.42 29.38 -14.85
CA TRP A 277 25.73 28.30 -13.92
C TRP A 277 25.68 28.74 -12.45
N SER A 278 25.63 30.05 -12.16
CA SER A 278 25.46 30.56 -10.78
C SER A 278 24.11 30.18 -10.16
N LEU A 279 23.10 29.88 -10.99
CA LEU A 279 21.78 29.43 -10.54
C LEU A 279 21.78 28.00 -9.97
N ILE A 280 22.87 27.25 -10.16
CA ILE A 280 23.03 25.87 -9.67
C ILE A 280 23.88 25.83 -8.39
N GLU A 281 24.38 26.97 -7.92
CA GLU A 281 25.08 27.04 -6.64
C GLU A 281 24.21 26.46 -5.51
N PRO A 282 24.81 25.76 -4.54
CA PRO A 282 24.06 25.16 -3.44
C PRO A 282 23.29 26.23 -2.68
N ILE A 283 21.98 26.03 -2.53
CA ILE A 283 21.12 26.93 -1.77
C ILE A 283 21.64 27.02 -0.34
N THR A 284 22.07 28.20 0.07
CA THR A 284 22.72 28.39 1.37
C THR A 284 21.69 28.47 2.50
N GLY A 285 22.11 28.09 3.71
CA GLY A 285 21.27 28.23 4.91
C GLY A 285 20.85 29.68 5.19
N GLU A 286 21.69 30.64 4.78
CA GLU A 286 21.38 32.07 4.90
C GLU A 286 20.27 32.50 3.93
N GLU A 287 20.29 32.02 2.69
CA GLU A 287 19.24 32.26 1.69
C GLU A 287 17.91 31.64 2.11
N VAL A 288 17.93 30.39 2.59
CA VAL A 288 16.74 29.74 3.17
C VAL A 288 16.24 30.52 4.38
N GLY A 289 17.13 30.97 5.25
CA GLY A 289 16.79 31.80 6.41
C GLY A 289 16.16 33.14 6.00
N ARG A 290 16.74 33.83 5.01
CA ARG A 290 16.22 35.09 4.46
C ARG A 290 14.84 34.90 3.82
N THR A 291 14.64 33.84 3.04
CA THR A 291 13.34 33.51 2.44
C THR A 291 12.30 33.11 3.47
N VAL A 292 12.62 32.25 4.44
CA VAL A 292 11.67 31.85 5.51
C VAL A 292 11.29 33.04 6.41
N ARG A 293 12.19 34.04 6.56
CA ARG A 293 11.90 35.31 7.26
C ARG A 293 11.05 36.25 6.41
N SER A 294 11.27 36.33 5.10
CA SER A 294 10.47 37.15 4.18
C SER A 294 9.10 36.54 3.88
N MET A 295 8.94 35.23 4.08
CA MET A 295 7.64 34.55 4.00
C MET A 295 6.68 35.06 5.08
N GLY A 296 5.63 35.77 4.62
CA GLY A 296 4.50 36.19 5.45
C GLY A 296 3.62 35.04 5.94
N ASN A 297 2.39 35.35 6.36
CA ASN A 297 1.40 34.35 6.79
C ASN A 297 0.79 33.62 5.58
N SER A 298 1.58 32.75 4.93
CA SER A 298 1.06 31.89 3.87
C SER A 298 0.23 30.75 4.44
N SER A 299 -0.78 30.33 3.66
CA SER A 299 -1.62 29.20 4.03
C SER A 299 -0.82 27.89 3.93
N PRO A 300 -0.97 26.97 4.90
CA PRO A 300 -0.29 25.68 4.85
C PRO A 300 -0.70 24.88 3.61
N GLY A 301 0.27 24.23 2.96
CA GLY A 301 0.04 23.32 1.84
C GLY A 301 -0.61 22.00 2.25
N LEU A 302 -0.63 21.03 1.33
CA LEU A 302 -1.12 19.66 1.60
C LEU A 302 -0.33 18.96 2.72
N ASP A 303 0.93 19.35 2.89
CA ASP A 303 1.86 18.94 3.93
C ASP A 303 1.53 19.50 5.32
N LYS A 304 0.70 20.56 5.38
CA LYS A 304 0.27 21.30 6.58
C LYS A 304 1.38 22.03 7.33
N LEU A 305 2.55 22.20 6.72
CA LEU A 305 3.62 22.99 7.30
C LEU A 305 3.34 24.47 7.06
N THR A 306 3.44 25.28 8.11
CA THR A 306 3.34 26.75 8.00
C THR A 306 4.74 27.35 8.15
N PRO A 307 5.00 28.56 7.59
CA PRO A 307 6.25 29.28 7.83
C PRO A 307 6.56 29.44 9.32
N ARG A 308 5.52 29.58 10.16
CA ARG A 308 5.67 29.64 11.63
C ARG A 308 6.18 28.34 12.25
N MET A 309 5.84 27.18 11.67
CA MET A 309 6.32 25.88 12.13
C MET A 309 7.76 25.63 11.69
N LEU A 310 8.13 26.00 10.47
CA LEU A 310 9.51 25.90 9.98
C LEU A 310 10.47 26.73 10.85
N ARG A 311 10.04 27.93 11.29
CA ARG A 311 10.79 28.76 12.25
C ARG A 311 11.03 28.11 13.63
N ARG A 312 10.30 27.05 13.99
CA ARG A 312 10.42 26.33 15.27
C ARG A 312 11.28 25.07 15.21
N PHE A 313 11.61 24.56 14.02
CA PHE A 313 12.30 23.27 13.87
C PHE A 313 13.73 23.27 14.45
N ASN A 314 14.39 24.42 14.51
CA ASN A 314 15.75 24.54 15.07
C ASN A 314 15.86 24.34 16.60
N ALA A 315 14.76 24.11 17.33
CA ALA A 315 14.78 24.09 18.80
C ALA A 315 14.78 22.69 19.46
N ASN A 316 14.51 21.59 18.75
CA ASN A 316 14.16 20.30 19.40
C ASN A 316 14.84 19.03 18.84
N VAL A 317 16.00 19.14 18.18
CA VAL A 317 16.65 18.00 17.48
C VAL A 317 17.40 17.02 18.43
N GLY A 318 16.94 16.84 19.68
CA GLY A 318 17.72 16.11 20.69
C GLY A 318 16.97 15.21 21.67
N GLN A 319 15.64 15.06 21.60
CA GLN A 319 14.92 14.19 22.55
C GLN A 319 14.37 12.93 21.88
N THR A 320 14.91 11.77 22.27
CA THR A 320 14.35 10.44 21.93
C THR A 320 12.94 10.34 22.49
N ILE A 321 11.94 10.41 21.61
CA ILE A 321 10.54 10.26 21.99
C ILE A 321 10.35 8.82 22.51
N LEU A 322 10.07 8.69 23.81
CA LEU A 322 9.78 7.40 24.44
C LEU A 322 8.35 6.94 24.12
N CYS A 323 8.17 5.62 24.14
CA CYS A 323 6.91 4.96 23.85
C CYS A 323 5.79 5.49 24.73
N ARG A 324 4.71 5.97 24.11
CA ARG A 324 3.50 6.45 24.80
C ARG A 324 2.80 5.40 25.65
N GLY A 325 3.17 4.13 25.48
CA GLY A 325 2.77 3.04 26.37
C GLY A 325 3.58 2.92 27.65
N ASN A 326 4.45 3.88 27.92
CA ASN A 326 5.32 3.98 29.09
C ASN A 326 6.16 2.73 29.37
N CYS A 327 6.65 2.09 28.32
CA CYS A 327 7.46 0.87 28.42
C CYS A 327 8.97 1.14 28.35
N GLY A 328 9.39 2.41 28.37
CA GLY A 328 10.80 2.82 28.36
C GLY A 328 11.55 2.65 27.03
N GLN A 329 10.92 2.14 25.97
CA GLN A 329 11.53 1.98 24.64
C GLN A 329 11.25 3.20 23.74
N PRO A 330 12.06 3.48 22.70
CA PRO A 330 11.73 4.51 21.72
C PRO A 330 10.37 4.26 21.04
N ASP A 331 9.54 5.31 20.90
CA ASP A 331 8.23 5.27 20.20
C ASP A 331 8.46 5.12 18.70
N SER A 332 8.78 3.89 18.29
CA SER A 332 8.99 3.53 16.89
C SER A 332 7.91 2.55 16.42
N LEU A 333 7.63 2.57 15.12
CA LEU A 333 6.70 1.61 14.51
C LEU A 333 7.18 0.17 14.71
N VAL A 334 8.50 -0.06 14.64
CA VAL A 334 9.11 -1.37 14.90
C VAL A 334 8.79 -1.82 16.32
N HIS A 335 9.05 -0.98 17.33
CA HIS A 335 8.70 -1.28 18.71
C HIS A 335 7.19 -1.58 18.87
N ILE A 336 6.32 -0.69 18.37
CA ILE A 336 4.87 -0.81 18.49
C ILE A 336 4.35 -2.12 17.87
N LEU A 337 4.87 -2.49 16.69
CA LEU A 337 4.39 -3.63 15.94
C LEU A 337 5.05 -4.96 16.30
N GLN A 338 6.15 -4.94 17.06
CA GLN A 338 6.95 -6.15 17.33
C GLN A 338 7.06 -6.49 18.83
N SER A 339 7.24 -5.49 19.71
CA SER A 339 7.62 -5.75 21.11
C SER A 339 6.78 -5.02 22.17
N CYS A 340 6.05 -3.96 21.83
CA CYS A 340 5.32 -3.14 22.81
C CYS A 340 4.29 -3.94 23.63
N TRP A 341 4.35 -3.91 24.96
CA TRP A 341 3.44 -4.71 25.80
C TRP A 341 1.94 -4.39 25.56
N ILE A 342 1.59 -3.12 25.30
CA ILE A 342 0.21 -2.68 24.99
C ILE A 342 -0.38 -3.43 23.79
N THR A 343 0.45 -3.78 22.81
CA THR A 343 -0.01 -4.40 21.57
C THR A 343 0.10 -5.91 21.56
N HIS A 344 0.43 -6.55 22.68
CA HIS A 344 0.68 -7.99 22.75
C HIS A 344 -0.45 -8.81 22.10
N ASP A 345 -1.70 -8.62 22.56
CA ASP A 345 -2.85 -9.37 22.06
C ASP A 345 -3.10 -9.12 20.56
N ALA A 346 -2.93 -7.88 20.12
CA ALA A 346 -3.11 -7.52 18.71
C ALA A 346 -2.02 -8.13 17.83
N ARG A 347 -0.78 -8.28 18.33
CA ARG A 347 0.30 -8.99 17.63
C ARG A 347 0.00 -10.48 17.54
N CYS A 348 -0.43 -11.11 18.63
CA CYS A 348 -0.85 -12.51 18.66
C CYS A 348 -2.02 -12.75 17.68
N ALA A 349 -3.01 -11.86 17.65
CA ALA A 349 -4.14 -11.96 16.72
C ALA A 349 -3.73 -11.81 15.24
N ARG A 350 -2.75 -10.94 14.93
CA ARG A 350 -2.17 -10.80 13.58
C ARG A 350 -1.51 -12.11 13.15
N HIS A 351 -0.65 -12.64 14.00
CA HIS A 351 0.05 -13.90 13.78
C HIS A 351 -0.94 -15.06 13.50
N ASN A 352 -1.88 -15.25 14.42
CA ASN A 352 -2.85 -16.36 14.35
C ASN A 352 -3.75 -16.28 13.12
N ARG A 353 -4.04 -15.06 12.63
CA ARG A 353 -4.80 -14.87 11.40
C ARG A 353 -4.06 -15.38 10.16
N VAL A 354 -2.74 -15.19 10.10
CA VAL A 354 -1.91 -15.71 9.01
C VAL A 354 -1.84 -17.24 9.10
N ALA A 355 -1.55 -17.79 10.30
CA ALA A 355 -1.49 -19.23 10.52
C ALA A 355 -2.81 -19.94 10.16
N ARG A 356 -3.95 -19.43 10.62
CA ARG A 356 -5.28 -20.01 10.32
C ARG A 356 -5.64 -19.97 8.84
N GLU A 357 -5.33 -18.88 8.14
CA GLU A 357 -5.60 -18.82 6.70
C GLU A 357 -4.68 -19.80 5.95
N LEU A 358 -3.41 -19.93 6.34
CA LEU A 358 -2.50 -20.91 5.76
C LEU A 358 -3.01 -22.35 5.99
N ALA A 359 -3.41 -22.68 7.22
CA ALA A 359 -4.01 -23.98 7.56
C ALA A 359 -5.24 -24.29 6.71
N LYS A 360 -6.15 -23.32 6.58
CA LYS A 360 -7.36 -23.46 5.76
C LYS A 360 -7.06 -23.73 4.29
N ARG A 361 -6.02 -23.09 3.73
CA ARG A 361 -5.64 -23.29 2.32
C ARG A 361 -4.96 -24.64 2.11
N LEU A 362 -4.12 -25.08 3.05
CA LEU A 362 -3.52 -26.42 3.02
C LEU A 362 -4.57 -27.52 3.12
N ARG A 363 -5.56 -27.39 4.03
CA ARG A 363 -6.69 -28.34 4.12
C ARG A 363 -7.47 -28.47 2.81
N ARG A 364 -7.68 -27.38 2.08
CA ARG A 364 -8.33 -27.41 0.75
C ARG A 364 -7.51 -28.12 -0.33
N LEU A 365 -6.20 -28.22 -0.14
CA LEU A 365 -5.30 -28.99 -1.00
C LEU A 365 -5.18 -30.46 -0.56
N GLY A 366 -5.98 -30.90 0.42
CA GLY A 366 -6.00 -32.28 0.91
C GLY A 366 -4.94 -32.60 1.98
N TYR A 367 -4.31 -31.59 2.58
CA TYR A 367 -3.42 -31.83 3.72
C TYR A 367 -4.22 -32.04 5.00
N THR A 368 -3.77 -32.99 5.83
CA THR A 368 -4.16 -33.08 7.23
C THR A 368 -3.34 -32.06 8.01
N VAL A 369 -3.99 -31.05 8.59
CA VAL A 369 -3.29 -29.94 9.26
C VAL A 369 -3.62 -29.88 10.74
N PHE A 370 -2.60 -30.02 11.57
CA PHE A 370 -2.65 -29.84 13.01
C PHE A 370 -2.23 -28.42 13.36
N GLU A 371 -3.09 -27.69 14.07
CA GLU A 371 -2.78 -26.37 14.61
C GLU A 371 -2.27 -26.56 16.04
N GLU A 372 -1.14 -25.94 16.38
CA GLU A 372 -0.67 -25.85 17.76
C GLU A 372 -0.48 -27.22 18.47
N LEU A 373 -0.09 -28.26 17.72
CA LEU A 373 0.16 -29.61 18.25
C LEU A 373 1.24 -29.56 19.33
N ARG A 374 0.98 -30.15 20.50
CA ARG A 374 1.96 -30.26 21.58
C ARG A 374 2.71 -31.59 21.44
N ALA A 375 4.00 -31.52 21.17
CA ALA A 375 4.87 -32.68 21.14
C ALA A 375 5.75 -32.68 22.40
N PRO A 376 5.60 -33.68 23.29
CA PRO A 376 6.42 -33.79 24.50
C PRO A 376 7.90 -34.01 24.16
N THR A 377 8.80 -33.38 24.90
CA THR A 377 10.25 -33.62 24.87
C THR A 377 10.71 -34.20 26.22
N SER A 378 12.00 -34.49 26.35
CA SER A 378 12.57 -35.05 27.59
C SER A 378 12.33 -34.17 28.83
N THR A 379 12.32 -32.84 28.64
CA THR A 379 12.27 -31.84 29.72
C THR A 379 11.06 -30.90 29.65
N SER A 380 10.34 -30.85 28.52
CA SER A 380 9.24 -29.90 28.30
C SER A 380 8.34 -30.37 27.15
N PHE A 381 7.78 -29.45 26.37
CA PHE A 381 7.09 -29.72 25.13
C PHE A 381 7.42 -28.64 24.09
N ILE A 382 7.35 -29.02 22.82
CA ILE A 382 7.38 -28.07 21.70
C ILE A 382 5.99 -27.96 21.09
N LYS A 383 5.73 -26.78 20.53
CA LYS A 383 4.42 -26.42 19.99
C LYS A 383 4.60 -25.54 18.75
N PRO A 384 4.83 -26.14 17.57
CA PRO A 384 4.84 -25.39 16.32
C PRO A 384 3.44 -24.88 15.98
N ASP A 385 3.36 -23.80 15.21
CA ASP A 385 2.07 -23.22 14.83
C ASP A 385 1.23 -24.18 14.00
N LEU A 386 1.85 -24.81 12.99
CA LEU A 386 1.19 -25.73 12.07
C LEU A 386 2.07 -26.94 11.77
N ILE A 387 1.43 -28.10 11.63
CA ILE A 387 2.02 -29.30 11.04
C ILE A 387 1.08 -29.78 9.94
N ALA A 388 1.56 -29.78 8.71
CA ALA A 388 0.81 -30.23 7.53
C ALA A 388 1.33 -31.59 7.07
N VAL A 389 0.46 -32.59 7.03
CA VAL A 389 0.79 -33.97 6.65
C VAL A 389 0.06 -34.34 5.37
N ARG A 390 0.80 -34.91 4.41
CA ARG A 390 0.27 -35.48 3.16
C ARG A 390 1.24 -36.55 2.64
N GLU A 391 0.71 -37.67 2.16
CA GLU A 391 1.53 -38.74 1.53
C GLU A 391 2.72 -39.16 2.42
N ARG A 392 2.45 -39.38 3.72
CA ARG A 392 3.45 -39.74 4.75
C ARG A 392 4.59 -38.73 4.93
N ARG A 393 4.46 -37.51 4.40
CA ARG A 393 5.40 -36.39 4.63
C ARG A 393 4.76 -35.35 5.53
N ALA A 394 5.46 -34.98 6.60
CA ALA A 394 5.07 -33.91 7.50
C ALA A 394 5.91 -32.65 7.25
N THR A 395 5.25 -31.50 7.14
CA THR A 395 5.90 -30.19 7.06
C THR A 395 5.52 -29.35 8.27
N VAL A 396 6.51 -28.98 9.07
CA VAL A 396 6.35 -28.08 10.21
C VAL A 396 6.46 -26.64 9.72
N ILE A 397 5.42 -25.85 9.95
CA ILE A 397 5.33 -24.47 9.47
C ILE A 397 5.08 -23.56 10.66
N ASP A 398 6.11 -22.79 11.02
CA ASP A 398 6.05 -21.82 12.10
C ASP A 398 5.99 -20.41 11.49
N VAL A 399 4.92 -19.68 11.79
CA VAL A 399 4.66 -18.35 11.24
C VAL A 399 5.45 -17.33 12.05
N SER A 400 5.96 -16.29 11.40
CA SER A 400 6.63 -15.18 12.07
C SER A 400 6.44 -13.89 11.33
N ILE A 401 5.99 -12.87 12.05
CA ILE A 401 5.89 -11.51 11.52
C ILE A 401 7.07 -10.71 12.05
N VAL A 402 7.96 -10.26 11.17
CA VAL A 402 9.28 -9.69 11.54
C VAL A 402 9.46 -8.25 11.09
N SER A 403 10.50 -7.59 11.58
CA SER A 403 10.99 -6.33 11.02
C SER A 403 11.70 -6.54 9.68
N ASP A 404 11.74 -5.49 8.86
CA ASP A 404 12.50 -5.49 7.62
C ASP A 404 13.98 -5.83 7.90
N GLY A 405 14.61 -6.59 7.02
CA GLY A 405 16.01 -7.03 7.16
C GLY A 405 16.26 -8.21 8.11
N ARG A 406 15.29 -8.62 8.95
CA ARG A 406 15.44 -9.75 9.91
C ARG A 406 15.11 -11.13 9.36
N GLY A 407 14.70 -11.22 8.08
CA GLY A 407 14.17 -12.46 7.50
C GLY A 407 15.14 -13.64 7.54
N VAL A 408 16.41 -13.43 7.18
CA VAL A 408 17.45 -14.47 7.16
C VAL A 408 17.76 -14.97 8.58
N THR A 409 17.94 -14.06 9.53
CA THR A 409 18.25 -14.41 10.93
C THR A 409 17.13 -15.26 11.53
N VAL A 410 15.87 -14.83 11.39
CA VAL A 410 14.71 -15.55 11.95
C VAL A 410 14.50 -16.89 11.23
N TRP A 411 14.79 -16.99 9.93
CA TRP A 411 14.76 -18.25 9.20
C TRP A 411 15.74 -19.26 9.80
N ASN A 412 16.98 -18.84 10.01
CA ASN A 412 18.02 -19.70 10.57
C ASN A 412 17.70 -20.09 12.03
N GLU A 413 17.27 -19.15 12.86
CA GLU A 413 16.84 -19.41 14.24
C GLU A 413 15.70 -20.45 14.29
N LYS A 414 14.69 -20.33 13.42
CA LYS A 414 13.56 -21.27 13.36
C LYS A 414 14.00 -22.64 12.81
N LYS A 415 14.86 -22.67 11.80
CA LYS A 415 15.42 -23.91 11.25
C LYS A 415 16.28 -24.64 12.28
N GLN A 416 17.13 -23.92 13.01
CA GLN A 416 17.94 -24.48 14.10
C GLN A 416 17.05 -24.96 15.24
N LYS A 417 16.05 -24.14 15.64
CA LYS A 417 15.15 -24.49 16.74
C LYS A 417 14.36 -25.74 16.46
N TYR A 418 13.83 -25.96 15.26
CA TYR A 418 13.00 -27.15 15.02
C TYR A 418 13.75 -28.29 14.33
N GLY A 419 14.90 -28.02 13.71
CA GLY A 419 15.71 -29.01 13.01
C GLY A 419 16.63 -29.85 13.91
N ALA A 420 16.59 -29.68 15.24
CA ALA A 420 17.29 -30.58 16.16
C ALA A 420 16.60 -31.95 16.20
N ASP A 421 17.39 -33.02 16.27
CA ASP A 421 16.90 -34.41 16.18
C ASP A 421 15.88 -34.74 17.28
N GLU A 422 16.10 -34.25 18.51
CA GLU A 422 15.16 -34.42 19.63
C GLU A 422 13.74 -33.93 19.28
N PHE A 423 13.65 -32.77 18.62
CA PHE A 423 12.36 -32.17 18.26
C PHE A 423 11.69 -32.87 17.10
N SER A 424 12.49 -33.32 16.13
CA SER A 424 11.97 -34.13 15.03
C SER A 424 11.38 -35.45 15.55
N LEU A 425 12.09 -36.12 16.46
CA LEU A 425 11.63 -37.35 17.12
C LEU A 425 10.37 -37.12 17.97
N ALA A 426 10.32 -36.02 18.73
CA ALA A 426 9.15 -35.65 19.51
C ALA A 426 7.90 -35.44 18.63
N ILE A 427 8.04 -34.71 17.52
CA ILE A 427 6.93 -34.48 16.58
C ILE A 427 6.47 -35.77 15.92
N ILE A 428 7.40 -36.60 15.44
CA ILE A 428 7.06 -37.89 14.82
C ILE A 428 6.34 -38.80 15.81
N SER A 429 6.82 -38.87 17.07
CA SER A 429 6.19 -39.66 18.12
C SER A 429 4.78 -39.17 18.45
N ALA A 430 4.59 -37.84 18.55
CA ALA A 430 3.28 -37.25 18.78
C ALA A 430 2.31 -37.49 17.63
N LEU A 431 2.77 -37.42 16.37
CA LEU A 431 1.96 -37.73 15.19
C LEU A 431 1.58 -39.22 15.14
N ARG A 432 2.51 -40.12 15.48
CA ARG A 432 2.24 -41.56 15.55
C ARG A 432 1.20 -41.90 16.60
N ALA A 433 1.25 -41.26 17.77
CA ALA A 433 0.28 -41.47 18.85
C ALA A 433 -1.17 -41.11 18.46
N ILE A 434 -1.34 -40.19 17.51
CA ILE A 434 -2.65 -39.80 16.96
C ILE A 434 -2.99 -40.52 15.64
N GLY A 435 -2.28 -41.60 15.32
CA GLY A 435 -2.53 -42.45 14.14
C GLY A 435 -2.03 -41.86 12.82
N CYS A 436 -1.12 -40.88 12.84
CA CYS A 436 -0.53 -40.28 11.65
C CYS A 436 0.94 -40.68 11.52
N ASP A 437 1.21 -41.73 10.76
CA ASP A 437 2.58 -42.20 10.53
C ASP A 437 3.24 -41.44 9.35
N VAL A 438 4.50 -41.07 9.53
CA VAL A 438 5.26 -40.20 8.60
C VAL A 438 6.68 -40.71 8.42
N ASP A 439 7.17 -40.66 7.18
CA ASP A 439 8.51 -41.10 6.79
C ASP A 439 9.52 -39.95 6.81
N PHE A 440 9.04 -38.74 6.51
CA PHE A 440 9.89 -37.55 6.38
C PHE A 440 9.28 -36.36 7.09
N LEU A 441 10.09 -35.66 7.88
CA LEU A 441 9.75 -34.40 8.52
C LEU A 441 10.62 -33.28 7.92
N VAL A 442 9.98 -32.18 7.49
CA VAL A 442 10.69 -31.02 6.97
C VAL A 442 10.21 -29.76 7.68
N HIS A 443 11.16 -28.90 8.07
CA HIS A 443 10.85 -27.60 8.67
C HIS A 443 10.82 -26.52 7.61
N GLN A 444 9.72 -25.78 7.46
CA GLN A 444 9.58 -24.70 6.50
C GLN A 444 8.90 -23.49 7.16
N PRO A 445 9.67 -22.58 7.80
CA PRO A 445 9.12 -21.39 8.45
C PRO A 445 8.39 -20.46 7.47
N MET A 446 7.30 -19.83 7.91
CA MET A 446 6.60 -18.82 7.14
C MET A 446 6.89 -17.42 7.70
N ILE A 447 7.80 -16.70 7.06
CA ILE A 447 8.28 -15.39 7.53
C ILE A 447 7.74 -14.29 6.63
N ILE A 448 7.07 -13.32 7.24
CA ILE A 448 6.51 -12.16 6.55
C ILE A 448 6.93 -10.90 7.32
N SER A 449 7.36 -9.85 6.65
CA SER A 449 7.59 -8.58 7.34
C SER A 449 6.26 -7.93 7.75
N TYR A 450 6.29 -7.06 8.76
CA TYR A 450 5.09 -6.31 9.16
C TYR A 450 4.54 -5.40 8.04
N ARG A 451 5.34 -5.13 7.00
CA ARG A 451 4.95 -4.41 5.77
C ARG A 451 4.41 -5.32 4.67
N GLY A 452 4.30 -6.62 4.91
CA GLY A 452 3.75 -7.59 3.95
C GLY A 452 4.73 -8.06 2.88
N ILE A 453 6.03 -8.05 3.18
CA ILE A 453 7.03 -8.66 2.31
C ILE A 453 7.23 -10.10 2.78
N CYS A 454 6.88 -11.09 1.96
CA CYS A 454 7.19 -12.50 2.26
C CYS A 454 8.67 -12.75 2.02
N PHE A 455 9.32 -13.46 2.94
CA PHE A 455 10.68 -13.92 2.73
C PHE A 455 10.71 -14.92 1.54
N PRO A 456 11.67 -14.79 0.59
CA PRO A 456 11.66 -15.60 -0.63
C PRO A 456 11.70 -17.11 -0.38
N GLN A 457 12.46 -17.57 0.62
CA GLN A 457 12.55 -18.98 0.99
C GLN A 457 11.22 -19.50 1.54
N SER A 458 10.52 -18.71 2.36
CA SER A 458 9.17 -19.04 2.83
C SER A 458 8.19 -19.12 1.67
N ALA A 459 8.22 -18.16 0.74
CA ALA A 459 7.37 -18.20 -0.45
C ALA A 459 7.63 -19.45 -1.30
N LYS A 460 8.90 -19.78 -1.57
CA LYS A 460 9.29 -20.99 -2.32
C LYS A 460 8.80 -22.26 -1.62
N ALA A 461 8.97 -22.37 -0.31
CA ALA A 461 8.55 -23.54 0.46
C ALA A 461 7.04 -23.75 0.42
N VAL A 462 6.27 -22.67 0.66
CA VAL A 462 4.80 -22.73 0.69
C VAL A 462 4.23 -22.96 -0.73
N ILE A 463 4.86 -22.43 -1.78
CA ILE A 463 4.53 -22.77 -3.17
C ILE A 463 4.84 -24.23 -3.48
N GLY A 464 5.94 -24.77 -2.94
CA GLY A 464 6.30 -26.19 -3.05
C GLY A 464 5.28 -27.13 -2.41
N LEU A 465 4.46 -26.64 -1.47
CA LEU A 465 3.30 -27.36 -0.89
C LEU A 465 2.02 -27.25 -1.76
N GLY A 466 2.12 -26.72 -2.98
CA GLY A 466 1.02 -26.60 -3.92
C GLY A 466 0.19 -25.31 -3.78
N LEU A 467 0.61 -24.36 -2.96
CA LEU A 467 -0.10 -23.07 -2.82
C LEU A 467 0.27 -22.09 -3.94
N SER A 468 -0.73 -21.37 -4.45
CA SER A 468 -0.52 -20.38 -5.50
C SER A 468 0.23 -19.13 -5.01
N LYS A 469 0.91 -18.42 -5.92
CA LYS A 469 1.49 -17.09 -5.64
C LYS A 469 0.46 -16.09 -5.12
N VAL A 470 -0.79 -16.20 -5.56
CA VAL A 470 -1.90 -15.37 -5.05
C VAL A 470 -2.15 -15.64 -3.58
N THR A 471 -2.09 -16.89 -3.13
CA THR A 471 -2.23 -17.23 -1.72
C THR A 471 -1.11 -16.62 -0.89
N VAL A 472 0.14 -16.63 -1.37
CA VAL A 472 1.26 -15.98 -0.67
C VAL A 472 1.00 -14.47 -0.53
N SER A 473 0.49 -13.82 -1.59
CA SER A 473 0.09 -12.42 -1.55
C SER A 473 -1.06 -12.15 -0.56
N ASP A 474 -2.07 -13.01 -0.51
CA ASP A 474 -3.16 -12.93 0.47
C ASP A 474 -2.61 -12.99 1.91
N LEU A 475 -1.66 -13.89 2.19
CA LEU A 475 -1.02 -14.00 3.52
C LEU A 475 -0.24 -12.71 3.87
N CYS A 476 0.45 -12.12 2.90
CA CYS A 476 1.14 -10.84 3.05
C CYS A 476 0.15 -9.71 3.38
N LEU A 477 -0.97 -9.65 2.67
CA LEU A 477 -2.04 -8.68 2.93
C LEU A 477 -2.62 -8.85 4.34
N LEU A 478 -2.80 -10.09 4.81
CA LEU A 478 -3.26 -10.35 6.18
C LEU A 478 -2.26 -9.84 7.22
N ALA A 479 -0.95 -9.96 6.97
CA ALA A 479 0.08 -9.39 7.83
C ALA A 479 -0.01 -7.87 7.88
N ILE A 480 -0.17 -7.18 6.74
CA ILE A 480 -0.34 -5.71 6.66
C ILE A 480 -1.59 -5.27 7.43
N VAL A 481 -2.74 -5.88 7.14
CA VAL A 481 -4.01 -5.55 7.80
C VAL A 481 -3.91 -5.78 9.31
N GLY A 482 -3.23 -6.85 9.73
CA GLY A 482 -2.95 -7.11 11.13
C GLY A 482 -2.06 -6.03 11.75
N SER A 483 -0.98 -5.63 11.08
CA SER A 483 -0.09 -4.55 11.55
C SER A 483 -0.83 -3.22 11.74
N LEU A 484 -1.72 -2.87 10.81
CA LEU A 484 -2.57 -1.68 10.95
C LEU A 484 -3.49 -1.76 12.17
N ARG A 485 -4.05 -2.95 12.47
CA ARG A 485 -4.86 -3.16 13.68
C ARG A 485 -4.04 -3.10 14.96
N THR A 486 -2.83 -3.65 14.94
CA THR A 486 -1.87 -3.54 16.05
C THR A 486 -1.56 -2.08 16.34
N TYR A 487 -1.32 -1.27 15.31
CA TYR A 487 -1.13 0.17 15.44
C TYR A 487 -2.40 0.90 15.93
N ASP A 488 -3.58 0.59 15.38
CA ASP A 488 -4.86 1.16 15.87
C ASP A 488 -5.09 0.84 17.35
N THR A 489 -4.72 -0.37 17.80
CA THR A 489 -4.82 -0.79 19.21
C THR A 489 -3.88 0.04 20.09
N PHE A 490 -2.62 0.21 19.68
CA PHE A 490 -1.68 1.10 20.38
C PHE A 490 -2.21 2.53 20.47
N MET A 491 -2.71 3.05 19.36
CA MET A 491 -3.30 4.39 19.27
C MET A 491 -4.64 4.51 20.00
N ARG A 492 -5.22 3.45 20.56
CA ARG A 492 -6.36 3.56 21.47
C ARG A 492 -5.92 3.41 22.92
N GLY A 493 -4.94 2.53 23.18
CA GLY A 493 -4.43 2.27 24.52
C GLY A 493 -3.55 3.37 25.10
N THR A 494 -3.03 4.28 24.26
CA THR A 494 -2.12 5.36 24.68
C THR A 494 -2.76 6.75 24.75
N TRP A 495 -4.01 6.91 24.34
CA TRP A 495 -4.75 8.15 24.57
C TRP A 495 -5.39 8.06 25.94
N ARG A 496 -4.75 8.67 26.93
CA ARG A 496 -5.34 9.07 28.20
C ARG A 496 -5.29 10.58 28.30
#